data_AF-A0A6J5ZE16-F1
#
_entry.id   AF-A0A6J5ZE16-F1
#
_cell.length_a   1.000
_cell.length_b   1.000
_cell.length_c   1.000
_cell.angle_alpha   90.00
_cell.angle_beta   90.00
_cell.angle_gamma   90.00
#
_symmetry.space_group_name_H-M   'P 1'
#
loop_
_entity.id
_entity.type
_entity.pdbx_description
1 polymer ?
#
loop_
_entity_poly.entity_id
_entity_poly.type
_entity_poly.pdbx_seq_one_letter_code
_entity_poly.pdbx_strand_id
1 'polypeptide(L)'
;MSAVFESRVWQDLVQESVKWKQIHVRDLFAQDSGRSEMLTVSAAGVTADLSRQRVSEPILSLLCDLADVARLASYRDAMFRGDRINSTENRSVLHTALRLPREAKLVVDGVEVVAQVHAVLDRMADLAHSVRNGTWKGATGLPIKHIVNIGIGGSDLGPVMAYEALRHFAQRELQFHFVSNVDGTDIAETLAAVDPLETLFIVASKTFTTHETMLNAQSARAAVLACLPDQNHAAIARHFVAVSTNADKVQEFGIDIENMFGFWDWVGGRYSMESSIGLSTMIAIGPENFHSMLAGSHAMDEHFRTAPFRQNLPILMGLIGLWNRSLLDISTVAVLPYDQYLKRFPAYLQQLTMESNGKSVSNAGQEIPVQTGAVYWGEPGTNGQHSFYQLLHQGTSEVACDVLIPARSLNPIGNHHSVLVSNALAQAQVLAFGRTPEEVRASGTAADLVAHKVMPGNRPTTVLMMDRVDPFTLGALVALYEHIVFVQGVVWGVNSFDQWGVELGKIAATSIEPFLQSTDDVSEFDSATQAAIRWFRERS
;
A
#
# COMPACT_ATOMS: atom_id res chain seq x y z
N MET A 1 -31.17 2.19 3.58
CA MET A 1 -29.74 1.87 3.78
C MET A 1 -29.29 1.00 2.62
N SER A 2 -27.99 0.68 2.49
CA SER A 2 -27.53 -0.28 1.47
C SER A 2 -28.32 -1.59 1.59
N ALA A 3 -28.76 -2.15 0.46
CA ALA A 3 -29.49 -3.43 0.40
C ALA A 3 -28.72 -4.58 1.08
N VAL A 4 -27.39 -4.45 1.22
CA VAL A 4 -26.52 -5.40 1.93
C VAL A 4 -26.90 -5.48 3.42
N PHE A 5 -26.99 -4.36 4.13
CA PHE A 5 -27.20 -4.35 5.59
C PHE A 5 -28.64 -4.69 5.99
N GLU A 6 -29.60 -4.51 5.08
CA GLU A 6 -31.00 -4.90 5.26
C GLU A 6 -31.26 -6.36 4.81
N SER A 7 -30.29 -7.01 4.16
CA SER A 7 -30.45 -8.37 3.63
C SER A 7 -30.55 -9.42 4.73
N ARG A 8 -31.25 -10.52 4.44
CA ARG A 8 -31.34 -11.67 5.35
C ARG A 8 -29.96 -12.24 5.69
N VAL A 9 -29.08 -12.34 4.70
CA VAL A 9 -27.71 -12.87 4.86
C VAL A 9 -26.90 -12.05 5.86
N TRP A 10 -26.99 -10.71 5.79
CA TRP A 10 -26.35 -9.84 6.77
C TRP A 10 -26.90 -10.06 8.19
N GLN A 11 -28.22 -10.15 8.33
CA GLN A 11 -28.86 -10.40 9.64
C GLN A 11 -28.46 -11.77 10.22
N ASP A 12 -28.34 -12.80 9.38
CA ASP A 12 -27.85 -14.12 9.79
C ASP A 12 -26.38 -14.05 10.25
N LEU A 13 -25.52 -13.30 9.56
CA LEU A 13 -24.14 -13.05 9.97
C LEU A 13 -24.04 -12.28 11.29
N VAL A 14 -24.90 -11.27 11.51
CA VAL A 14 -24.99 -10.54 12.79
C VAL A 14 -25.41 -11.48 13.92
N GLN A 15 -26.38 -12.36 13.68
CA GLN A 15 -26.80 -13.34 14.68
C GLN A 15 -25.67 -14.34 15.00
N GLU A 16 -24.98 -14.85 13.99
CA GLU A 16 -23.84 -15.74 14.18
C GLU A 16 -22.69 -15.03 14.92
N SER A 17 -22.41 -13.76 14.64
CA SER A 17 -21.27 -13.05 15.25
C SER A 17 -21.31 -13.04 16.78
N VAL A 18 -22.49 -13.00 17.40
CA VAL A 18 -22.66 -13.10 18.87
C VAL A 18 -22.04 -14.38 19.41
N LYS A 19 -22.29 -15.51 18.75
CA LYS A 19 -21.71 -16.82 19.10
C LYS A 19 -20.22 -16.85 18.77
N TRP A 20 -19.84 -16.38 17.59
CA TRP A 20 -18.47 -16.48 17.09
C TRP A 20 -17.45 -15.62 17.83
N LYS A 21 -17.88 -14.53 18.48
CA LYS A 21 -17.06 -13.77 19.44
C LYS A 21 -16.57 -14.62 20.62
N GLN A 22 -17.28 -15.70 20.96
CA GLN A 22 -16.93 -16.60 22.07
C GLN A 22 -16.20 -17.86 21.63
N ILE A 23 -16.15 -18.16 20.32
CA ILE A 23 -15.48 -19.35 19.80
C ILE A 23 -13.98 -19.14 19.80
N HIS A 24 -13.25 -20.13 20.30
CA HIS A 24 -11.79 -20.15 20.25
C HIS A 24 -11.29 -20.96 19.05
N VAL A 25 -10.31 -20.44 18.33
CA VAL A 25 -9.74 -21.12 17.15
C VAL A 25 -9.14 -22.49 17.47
N ARG A 26 -8.57 -22.66 18.67
CA ARG A 26 -8.15 -23.95 19.25
C ARG A 26 -9.24 -25.02 19.15
N ASP A 27 -10.50 -24.68 19.45
CA ASP A 27 -11.61 -25.64 19.41
C ASP A 27 -11.96 -26.02 17.97
N LEU A 28 -11.83 -25.08 17.04
CA LEU A 28 -12.04 -25.32 15.61
C LEU A 28 -11.01 -26.32 15.05
N PHE A 29 -9.74 -26.24 15.48
CA PHE A 29 -8.71 -27.22 15.11
C PHE A 29 -8.92 -28.57 15.78
N ALA A 30 -9.41 -28.61 17.02
CA ALA A 30 -9.69 -29.86 17.72
C ALA A 30 -10.88 -30.62 17.10
N GLN A 31 -11.84 -29.90 16.52
CA GLN A 31 -13.03 -30.47 15.89
C GLN A 31 -12.77 -30.98 14.47
N ASP A 32 -11.75 -30.45 13.78
CA ASP A 32 -11.47 -30.75 12.38
C ASP A 32 -9.97 -30.77 12.09
N SER A 33 -9.40 -31.98 12.01
CA SER A 33 -7.99 -32.19 11.65
C SER A 33 -7.64 -31.80 10.22
N GLY A 34 -8.63 -31.76 9.30
CA GLY A 34 -8.45 -31.38 7.90
C GLY A 34 -8.60 -29.88 7.63
N ARG A 35 -8.91 -29.09 8.68
CA ARG A 35 -9.20 -27.66 8.60
C ARG A 35 -8.14 -26.86 7.84
N SER A 36 -6.87 -27.16 8.07
CA SER A 36 -5.76 -26.44 7.43
C SER A 36 -5.79 -26.59 5.92
N GLU A 37 -6.00 -27.81 5.43
CA GLU A 37 -6.03 -28.10 4.00
C GLU A 37 -7.23 -27.42 3.33
N MET A 38 -8.40 -27.44 3.97
CA MET A 38 -9.62 -26.83 3.44
C MET A 38 -9.58 -25.29 3.41
N LEU A 39 -8.78 -24.66 4.27
CA LEU A 39 -8.67 -23.21 4.40
C LEU A 39 -7.34 -22.67 3.86
N THR A 40 -6.65 -23.46 3.06
CA THR A 40 -5.46 -23.03 2.33
C THR A 40 -5.82 -22.71 0.89
N VAL A 41 -5.45 -21.52 0.42
CA VAL A 41 -5.74 -21.05 -0.95
C VAL A 41 -4.48 -20.49 -1.58
N SER A 42 -4.17 -20.91 -2.80
CA SER A 42 -2.99 -20.45 -3.54
C SER A 42 -3.40 -19.72 -4.82
N ALA A 43 -2.72 -18.61 -5.11
CA ALA A 43 -2.90 -17.81 -6.32
C ALA A 43 -1.62 -17.06 -6.66
N ALA A 44 -1.24 -17.01 -7.94
CA ALA A 44 -0.11 -16.22 -8.44
C ALA A 44 1.20 -16.37 -7.61
N GLY A 45 1.52 -17.58 -7.16
CA GLY A 45 2.74 -17.86 -6.37
C GLY A 45 2.65 -17.53 -4.88
N VAL A 46 1.51 -17.03 -4.40
CA VAL A 46 1.22 -16.76 -2.99
C VAL A 46 0.24 -17.81 -2.47
N THR A 47 0.52 -18.40 -1.31
CA THR A 47 -0.38 -19.33 -0.61
C THR A 47 -0.78 -18.73 0.73
N ALA A 48 -2.07 -18.61 0.98
CA ALA A 48 -2.59 -18.17 2.27
C ALA A 48 -3.17 -19.35 3.05
N ASP A 49 -2.69 -19.53 4.28
CA ASP A 49 -3.33 -20.36 5.28
C ASP A 49 -4.28 -19.49 6.12
N LEU A 50 -5.58 -19.67 5.89
CA LEU A 50 -6.67 -18.96 6.57
C LEU A 50 -7.23 -19.75 7.76
N SER A 51 -6.64 -20.89 8.11
CA SER A 51 -7.20 -21.82 9.10
C SER A 51 -7.23 -21.27 10.53
N ARG A 52 -6.33 -20.32 10.83
CA ARG A 52 -6.25 -19.61 12.12
C ARG A 52 -7.19 -18.39 12.21
N GLN A 53 -8.11 -18.24 11.26
CA GLN A 53 -9.21 -17.28 11.32
C GLN A 53 -10.42 -17.88 12.06
N ARG A 54 -11.24 -17.02 12.69
CA ARG A 54 -12.48 -17.42 13.39
C ARG A 54 -13.63 -17.61 12.40
N VAL A 55 -13.50 -18.62 11.56
CA VAL A 55 -14.49 -18.98 10.52
C VAL A 55 -14.71 -20.50 10.43
N SER A 56 -15.84 -20.93 9.92
CA SER A 56 -16.10 -22.32 9.47
C SER A 56 -16.74 -22.28 8.09
N GLU A 57 -17.02 -23.45 7.53
CA GLU A 57 -17.65 -23.48 6.21
C GLU A 57 -19.01 -22.79 6.15
N PRO A 58 -19.94 -22.98 7.10
CA PRO A 58 -21.20 -22.22 7.11
C PRO A 58 -21.02 -20.70 7.09
N ILE A 59 -20.07 -20.16 7.88
CA ILE A 59 -19.78 -18.72 7.90
C ILE A 59 -19.20 -18.26 6.57
N LEU A 60 -18.29 -19.03 6.02
CA LEU A 60 -17.68 -18.75 4.73
C LEU A 60 -18.68 -18.79 3.58
N SER A 61 -19.66 -19.68 3.61
CA SER A 61 -20.80 -19.68 2.68
C SER A 61 -21.62 -18.40 2.81
N LEU A 62 -22.03 -18.03 4.03
CA LEU A 62 -22.78 -16.80 4.27
C LEU A 62 -22.03 -15.54 3.83
N LEU A 63 -20.71 -15.50 4.02
CA LEU A 63 -19.87 -14.40 3.53
C LEU A 63 -19.84 -14.33 2.00
N CYS A 64 -19.78 -15.47 1.31
CA CYS A 64 -19.89 -15.51 -0.15
C CYS A 64 -21.29 -15.10 -0.63
N ASP A 65 -22.35 -15.56 0.04
CA ASP A 65 -23.73 -15.14 -0.25
C ASP A 65 -23.90 -13.62 -0.07
N LEU A 66 -23.23 -13.03 0.93
CA LEU A 66 -23.22 -11.58 1.15
C LEU A 66 -22.52 -10.85 -0.01
N ALA A 67 -21.44 -11.42 -0.54
CA ALA A 67 -20.75 -10.88 -1.71
C ALA A 67 -21.65 -10.90 -2.97
N ASP A 68 -22.49 -11.93 -3.12
CA ASP A 68 -23.49 -12.00 -4.18
C ASP A 68 -24.59 -10.94 -4.00
N VAL A 69 -25.09 -10.76 -2.78
CA VAL A 69 -26.04 -9.68 -2.44
C VAL A 69 -25.43 -8.29 -2.75
N ALA A 70 -24.15 -8.10 -2.46
CA ALA A 70 -23.41 -6.88 -2.79
C ALA A 70 -23.12 -6.72 -4.30
N ARG A 71 -23.42 -7.73 -5.12
CA ARG A 71 -23.14 -7.80 -6.56
C ARG A 71 -21.65 -7.67 -6.87
N LEU A 72 -20.80 -8.29 -6.05
CA LEU A 72 -19.34 -8.20 -6.14
C LEU A 72 -18.81 -8.53 -7.54
N ALA A 73 -19.29 -9.62 -8.15
CA ALA A 73 -18.87 -10.01 -9.50
C ALA A 73 -19.19 -8.93 -10.54
N SER A 74 -20.37 -8.29 -10.45
CA SER A 74 -20.76 -7.22 -11.38
C SER A 74 -19.88 -5.98 -11.24
N TYR A 75 -19.56 -5.56 -10.01
CA TYR A 75 -18.64 -4.44 -9.78
C TYR A 75 -17.23 -4.77 -10.24
N ARG A 76 -16.75 -5.99 -9.98
CA ARG A 76 -15.44 -6.46 -10.46
C ARG A 76 -15.37 -6.37 -11.98
N ASP A 77 -16.35 -6.96 -12.66
CA ASP A 77 -16.35 -6.97 -14.13
C ASP A 77 -16.49 -5.54 -14.70
N ALA A 78 -17.21 -4.65 -14.01
CA ALA A 78 -17.29 -3.23 -14.35
C ALA A 78 -15.92 -2.52 -14.21
N MET A 79 -15.16 -2.80 -13.15
CA MET A 79 -13.79 -2.30 -12.99
C MET A 79 -12.91 -2.72 -14.16
N PHE A 80 -12.88 -4.02 -14.48
CA PHE A 80 -12.05 -4.55 -15.57
C PHE A 80 -12.46 -4.08 -16.98
N ARG A 81 -13.74 -3.75 -17.19
CA ARG A 81 -14.20 -3.13 -18.45
C ARG A 81 -13.86 -1.65 -18.58
N GLY A 82 -13.49 -1.00 -17.47
CA GLY A 82 -13.27 0.45 -17.44
C GLY A 82 -14.54 1.26 -17.27
N ASP A 83 -15.60 0.67 -16.73
CA ASP A 83 -16.80 1.42 -16.35
C ASP A 83 -16.45 2.44 -15.25
N ARG A 84 -17.22 3.54 -15.20
CA ARG A 84 -16.99 4.65 -14.25
C ARG A 84 -17.51 4.33 -12.86
N ILE A 85 -16.82 3.42 -12.15
CA ILE A 85 -17.22 2.95 -10.82
C ILE A 85 -16.80 3.89 -9.68
N ASN A 86 -15.87 4.82 -9.92
CA ASN A 86 -15.62 5.93 -9.00
C ASN A 86 -16.71 6.99 -9.23
N SER A 87 -17.85 6.80 -8.57
CA SER A 87 -19.09 7.54 -8.84
C SER A 87 -19.04 9.00 -8.39
N THR A 88 -18.29 9.32 -7.33
CA THR A 88 -18.22 10.69 -6.80
C THR A 88 -17.36 11.61 -7.66
N GLU A 89 -16.39 11.05 -8.39
CA GLU A 89 -15.56 11.79 -9.35
C GLU A 89 -15.93 11.50 -10.82
N ASN A 90 -16.89 10.60 -11.07
CA ASN A 90 -17.29 10.14 -12.41
C ASN A 90 -16.10 9.66 -13.26
N ARG A 91 -15.27 8.77 -12.68
CA ARG A 91 -14.06 8.23 -13.31
C ARG A 91 -14.06 6.71 -13.38
N SER A 92 -13.38 6.18 -14.38
CA SER A 92 -12.99 4.77 -14.42
C SER A 92 -11.94 4.47 -13.36
N VAL A 93 -11.80 3.19 -13.02
CA VAL A 93 -10.78 2.70 -12.09
C VAL A 93 -10.07 1.54 -12.77
N LEU A 94 -8.85 1.78 -13.24
CA LEU A 94 -8.22 0.91 -14.24
C LEU A 94 -6.74 0.64 -13.96
N HIS A 95 -6.31 0.62 -12.70
CA HIS A 95 -4.94 0.23 -12.35
C HIS A 95 -4.56 -1.16 -12.91
N THR A 96 -5.52 -2.06 -13.04
CA THR A 96 -5.34 -3.36 -13.72
C THR A 96 -4.94 -3.24 -15.20
N ALA A 97 -5.30 -2.15 -15.89
CA ALA A 97 -4.89 -1.90 -17.27
C ALA A 97 -3.40 -1.58 -17.41
N LEU A 98 -2.73 -1.10 -16.35
CA LEU A 98 -1.29 -0.78 -16.34
C LEU A 98 -0.42 -2.03 -16.52
N ARG A 99 -0.98 -3.19 -16.18
CA ARG A 99 -0.31 -4.49 -16.13
C ARG A 99 -0.87 -5.51 -17.12
N LEU A 100 -1.74 -5.07 -18.04
CA LEU A 100 -2.20 -5.94 -19.11
C LEU A 100 -1.06 -6.30 -20.09
N PRO A 101 -1.01 -7.54 -20.61
CA PRO A 101 -0.09 -7.92 -21.66
C PRO A 101 -0.22 -7.01 -22.89
N ARG A 102 0.87 -6.84 -23.65
CA ARG A 102 0.93 -5.91 -24.79
C ARG A 102 -0.13 -6.20 -25.86
N GLU A 103 -0.50 -7.46 -26.01
CA GLU A 103 -1.45 -7.96 -27.00
C GLU A 103 -2.91 -7.84 -26.54
N ALA A 104 -3.14 -7.49 -25.27
CA ALA A 104 -4.48 -7.26 -24.74
C ALA A 104 -5.12 -6.03 -25.40
N LYS A 105 -6.45 -6.00 -25.43
CA LYS A 105 -7.22 -4.89 -25.97
C LYS A 105 -8.20 -4.39 -24.94
N LEU A 106 -8.23 -3.08 -24.75
CA LEU A 106 -9.17 -2.42 -23.86
C LEU A 106 -9.43 -1.02 -24.39
N VAL A 107 -10.66 -0.81 -24.89
CA VAL A 107 -11.12 0.50 -25.34
C VAL A 107 -12.00 1.12 -24.27
N VAL A 108 -11.61 2.30 -23.79
CA VAL A 108 -12.37 3.08 -22.82
C VAL A 108 -12.54 4.49 -23.37
N ASP A 109 -13.77 4.98 -23.44
CA ASP A 109 -14.11 6.29 -24.01
C ASP A 109 -13.50 6.53 -25.41
N GLY A 110 -13.42 5.47 -26.23
CA GLY A 110 -12.86 5.51 -27.58
C GLY A 110 -11.33 5.45 -27.69
N VAL A 111 -10.62 5.28 -26.56
CA VAL A 111 -9.16 5.20 -26.50
C VAL A 111 -8.71 3.76 -26.26
N GLU A 112 -7.77 3.26 -27.09
CA GLU A 112 -7.04 2.01 -26.83
C GLU A 112 -6.05 2.21 -25.68
N VAL A 113 -6.47 1.86 -24.47
CA VAL A 113 -5.74 2.14 -23.22
C VAL A 113 -4.43 1.34 -23.16
N VAL A 114 -4.47 0.05 -23.53
CA VAL A 114 -3.29 -0.84 -23.47
C VAL A 114 -2.16 -0.31 -24.35
N ALA A 115 -2.49 0.16 -25.56
CA ALA A 115 -1.49 0.72 -26.47
C ALA A 115 -0.81 1.97 -25.88
N GLN A 116 -1.57 2.86 -25.24
CA GLN A 116 -0.99 4.03 -24.58
C GLN A 116 -0.14 3.67 -23.36
N VAL A 117 -0.57 2.69 -22.56
CA VAL A 117 0.20 2.15 -21.43
C VAL A 117 1.56 1.65 -21.89
N HIS A 118 1.57 0.77 -22.89
CA HIS A 118 2.83 0.20 -23.39
C HIS A 118 3.73 1.25 -24.06
N ALA A 119 3.17 2.28 -24.71
CA ALA A 119 3.96 3.39 -25.24
C ALA A 119 4.69 4.19 -24.14
N VAL A 120 4.06 4.39 -22.98
CA VAL A 120 4.70 5.02 -21.83
C VAL A 120 5.75 4.09 -21.21
N LEU A 121 5.43 2.80 -21.04
CA LEU A 121 6.38 1.80 -20.52
C LEU A 121 7.63 1.68 -21.41
N ASP A 122 7.48 1.73 -22.73
CA ASP A 122 8.60 1.71 -23.68
C ASP A 122 9.51 2.94 -23.49
N ARG A 123 8.93 4.13 -23.39
CA ARG A 123 9.71 5.35 -23.12
C ARG A 123 10.41 5.30 -21.76
N MET A 124 9.75 4.76 -20.73
CA MET A 124 10.37 4.55 -19.42
C MET A 124 11.54 3.58 -19.52
N ALA A 125 11.39 2.50 -20.29
CA ALA A 125 12.44 1.50 -20.51
C ALA A 125 13.65 2.11 -21.24
N ASP A 126 13.43 2.94 -22.26
CA ASP A 126 14.49 3.66 -22.97
C ASP A 126 15.30 4.57 -22.04
N LEU A 127 14.62 5.35 -21.19
CA LEU A 127 15.27 6.18 -20.18
C LEU A 127 16.02 5.31 -19.15
N ALA A 128 15.37 4.26 -18.64
CA ALA A 128 15.96 3.36 -17.65
C ALA A 128 17.23 2.69 -18.19
N HIS A 129 17.22 2.17 -19.42
CA HIS A 129 18.41 1.63 -20.05
C HIS A 129 19.49 2.70 -20.19
N SER A 130 19.15 3.91 -20.66
CA SER A 130 20.10 5.00 -20.85
C SER A 130 20.76 5.47 -19.56
N VAL A 131 20.02 5.52 -18.45
CA VAL A 131 20.59 5.84 -17.13
C VAL A 131 21.47 4.70 -16.63
N ARG A 132 20.98 3.46 -16.68
CA ARG A 132 21.66 2.27 -16.15
C ARG A 132 22.96 1.93 -16.87
N ASN A 133 23.02 2.13 -18.19
CA ASN A 133 24.23 1.91 -18.99
C ASN A 133 25.15 3.15 -19.03
N GLY A 134 24.74 4.26 -18.41
CA GLY A 134 25.48 5.50 -18.33
C GLY A 134 25.54 6.32 -19.62
N THR A 135 24.68 6.08 -20.62
CA THR A 135 24.59 6.94 -21.82
C THR A 135 23.81 8.23 -21.56
N TRP A 136 22.89 8.23 -20.58
CA TRP A 136 22.32 9.47 -20.05
C TRP A 136 23.39 10.19 -19.23
N LYS A 137 23.74 11.40 -19.67
CA LYS A 137 24.76 12.24 -19.04
C LYS A 137 24.14 13.49 -18.42
N GLY A 138 24.67 13.89 -17.27
CA GLY A 138 24.42 15.20 -16.69
C GLY A 138 25.02 16.32 -17.54
N ALA A 139 24.81 17.56 -17.12
CA ALA A 139 25.26 18.77 -17.83
C ALA A 139 26.80 18.85 -18.01
N THR A 140 27.56 18.14 -17.17
CA THR A 140 29.03 18.04 -17.24
C THR A 140 29.53 16.92 -18.17
N GLY A 141 28.64 16.12 -18.75
CA GLY A 141 29.00 14.94 -19.53
C GLY A 141 29.29 13.68 -18.68
N LEU A 142 29.21 13.77 -17.35
CA LEU A 142 29.36 12.64 -16.44
C LEU A 142 28.08 11.77 -16.38
N PRO A 143 28.21 10.45 -16.19
CA PRO A 143 27.04 9.59 -15.99
C PRO A 143 26.32 9.92 -14.68
N ILE A 144 25.02 9.62 -14.63
CA ILE A 144 24.23 9.75 -13.40
C ILE A 144 24.60 8.63 -12.43
N LYS A 145 24.74 8.99 -11.14
CA LYS A 145 24.97 8.05 -10.02
C LYS A 145 23.81 8.06 -9.03
N HIS A 146 23.09 9.17 -8.92
CA HIS A 146 22.01 9.35 -7.95
C HIS A 146 20.67 9.57 -8.64
N ILE A 147 19.64 8.91 -8.15
CA ILE A 147 18.25 9.07 -8.57
C ILE A 147 17.46 9.59 -7.37
N VAL A 148 16.85 10.75 -7.49
CA VAL A 148 16.05 11.36 -6.43
C VAL A 148 14.60 11.46 -6.89
N ASN A 149 13.72 10.65 -6.31
CA ASN A 149 12.28 10.76 -6.52
C ASN A 149 11.71 11.84 -5.60
N ILE A 150 11.02 12.83 -6.16
CA ILE A 150 10.34 13.89 -5.41
C ILE A 150 8.84 13.74 -5.61
N GLY A 151 8.12 13.35 -4.56
CA GLY A 151 6.68 13.12 -4.58
C GLY A 151 6.15 12.78 -3.19
N ILE A 152 4.84 12.88 -2.97
CA ILE A 152 4.23 12.58 -1.66
C ILE A 152 3.04 11.62 -1.80
N GLY A 153 2.77 10.84 -0.75
CA GLY A 153 1.66 9.89 -0.72
C GLY A 153 1.80 8.82 -1.81
N GLY A 154 0.85 8.76 -2.74
CA GLY A 154 0.83 7.76 -3.81
C GLY A 154 2.02 7.86 -4.78
N SER A 155 2.59 9.06 -4.92
CA SER A 155 3.78 9.32 -5.76
C SER A 155 5.10 8.91 -5.08
N ASP A 156 5.05 8.40 -3.85
CA ASP A 156 6.23 8.06 -3.04
C ASP A 156 6.14 6.67 -2.41
N LEU A 157 5.06 6.39 -1.66
CA LEU A 157 4.94 5.19 -0.83
C LEU A 157 5.06 3.88 -1.63
N GLY A 158 4.49 3.83 -2.84
CA GLY A 158 4.68 2.71 -3.76
C GLY A 158 6.13 2.58 -4.22
N PRO A 159 6.69 3.59 -4.91
CA PRO A 159 8.09 3.59 -5.36
C PRO A 159 9.12 3.26 -4.28
N VAL A 160 9.04 3.86 -3.09
CA VAL A 160 9.99 3.59 -1.99
C VAL A 160 9.82 2.17 -1.45
N MET A 161 8.58 1.67 -1.36
CA MET A 161 8.30 0.30 -0.96
C MET A 161 8.88 -0.70 -1.94
N ALA A 162 8.62 -0.53 -3.25
CA ALA A 162 9.13 -1.46 -4.26
C ALA A 162 10.64 -1.41 -4.39
N TYR A 163 11.26 -0.23 -4.30
CA TYR A 163 12.73 -0.13 -4.27
C TYR A 163 13.33 -0.89 -3.09
N GLU A 164 12.80 -0.70 -1.87
CA GLU A 164 13.31 -1.41 -0.69
C GLU A 164 13.07 -2.91 -0.78
N ALA A 165 11.87 -3.34 -1.19
CA ALA A 165 11.48 -4.73 -1.36
C ALA A 165 12.34 -5.47 -2.40
N LEU A 166 12.69 -4.79 -3.50
CA LEU A 166 13.44 -5.37 -4.63
C LEU A 166 14.89 -4.92 -4.67
N ARG A 167 15.42 -4.36 -3.58
CA ARG A 167 16.78 -3.83 -3.52
C ARG A 167 17.86 -4.87 -3.85
N HIS A 168 17.56 -6.16 -3.66
CA HIS A 168 18.45 -7.25 -4.09
C HIS A 168 18.69 -7.27 -5.61
N PHE A 169 17.67 -6.91 -6.40
CA PHE A 169 17.69 -6.87 -7.86
C PHE A 169 18.14 -5.51 -8.42
N ALA A 170 18.34 -4.52 -7.55
CA ALA A 170 18.74 -3.19 -7.96
C ALA A 170 20.22 -3.13 -8.39
N GLN A 171 20.52 -2.29 -9.38
CA GLN A 171 21.90 -1.98 -9.78
C GLN A 171 22.58 -1.16 -8.67
N ARG A 172 23.60 -1.74 -8.03
CA ARG A 172 24.17 -1.22 -6.77
C ARG A 172 24.98 0.06 -6.93
N GLU A 173 25.45 0.33 -8.15
CA GLU A 173 26.21 1.51 -8.51
C GLU A 173 25.33 2.77 -8.56
N LEU A 174 24.00 2.61 -8.75
CA LEU A 174 23.02 3.68 -8.68
C LEU A 174 22.46 3.80 -7.26
N GLN A 175 22.44 5.01 -6.73
CA GLN A 175 21.90 5.32 -5.41
C GLN A 175 20.53 5.98 -5.55
N PHE A 176 19.55 5.51 -4.78
CA PHE A 176 18.17 5.98 -4.85
C PHE A 176 17.79 6.69 -3.56
N HIS A 177 17.14 7.84 -3.70
CA HIS A 177 16.66 8.70 -2.63
C HIS A 177 15.20 9.08 -2.90
N PHE A 178 14.44 9.29 -1.84
CA PHE A 178 13.00 9.57 -1.90
C PHE A 178 12.73 10.77 -0.99
N VAL A 179 12.37 11.90 -1.60
CA VAL A 179 12.04 13.14 -0.91
C VAL A 179 10.54 13.33 -1.01
N SER A 180 9.89 13.43 0.14
CA SER A 180 8.42 13.48 0.22
C SER A 180 7.90 14.59 1.12
N ASN A 181 8.53 14.80 2.27
CA ASN A 181 8.04 15.74 3.27
C ASN A 181 8.36 17.19 2.85
N VAL A 182 7.50 18.14 3.21
CA VAL A 182 7.76 19.58 3.03
C VAL A 182 8.70 20.13 4.10
N ASP A 183 8.90 19.37 5.19
CA ASP A 183 9.99 19.63 6.13
C ASP A 183 11.32 19.70 5.38
N GLY A 184 11.96 20.88 5.43
CA GLY A 184 13.18 21.17 4.70
C GLY A 184 14.34 20.21 5.03
N THR A 185 14.29 19.51 6.16
CA THR A 185 15.26 18.46 6.49
C THR A 185 15.31 17.35 5.43
N ASP A 186 14.18 16.94 4.85
CA ASP A 186 14.13 15.80 3.92
C ASP A 186 14.93 16.09 2.63
N ILE A 187 14.70 17.26 2.03
CA ILE A 187 15.46 17.71 0.85
C ILE A 187 16.90 18.10 1.22
N ALA A 188 17.14 18.73 2.37
CA ALA A 188 18.48 19.18 2.77
C ALA A 188 19.44 18.00 3.00
N GLU A 189 19.02 16.98 3.75
CA GLU A 189 19.83 15.77 3.99
C GLU A 189 20.06 15.00 2.68
N THR A 190 19.07 14.96 1.79
CA THR A 190 19.24 14.34 0.47
C THR A 190 20.26 15.10 -0.37
N LEU A 191 20.16 16.44 -0.47
CA LEU A 191 21.10 17.25 -1.23
C LEU A 191 22.52 17.23 -0.65
N ALA A 192 22.67 17.03 0.67
CA ALA A 192 23.97 16.83 1.31
C ALA A 192 24.62 15.48 0.96
N ALA A 193 23.82 14.47 0.62
CA ALA A 193 24.28 13.12 0.32
C ALA A 193 24.57 12.86 -1.17
N VAL A 194 24.23 13.80 -2.07
CA VAL A 194 24.34 13.62 -3.53
C VAL A 194 25.17 14.74 -4.17
N ASP A 195 25.80 14.45 -5.31
CA ASP A 195 26.33 15.48 -6.20
C ASP A 195 25.22 15.93 -7.17
N PRO A 196 24.72 17.18 -7.12
CA PRO A 196 23.67 17.65 -8.02
C PRO A 196 23.99 17.47 -9.52
N LEU A 197 25.26 17.52 -9.91
CA LEU A 197 25.71 17.37 -11.30
C LEU A 197 25.89 15.91 -11.75
N GLU A 198 25.73 14.94 -10.84
CA GLU A 198 25.65 13.50 -11.13
C GLU A 198 24.29 12.92 -10.71
N THR A 199 23.27 13.77 -10.52
CA THR A 199 21.94 13.38 -10.02
C THR A 199 20.85 13.57 -11.07
N LEU A 200 19.94 12.60 -11.18
CA LEU A 200 18.67 12.73 -11.91
C LEU A 200 17.52 12.85 -10.90
N PHE A 201 16.80 13.97 -10.97
CA PHE A 201 15.61 14.25 -10.18
C PHE A 201 14.35 13.86 -10.98
N ILE A 202 13.49 13.05 -10.36
CA ILE A 202 12.20 12.63 -10.92
C ILE A 202 11.11 13.36 -10.13
N VAL A 203 10.45 14.34 -10.76
CA VAL A 203 9.36 15.10 -10.12
C VAL A 203 8.03 14.41 -10.39
N ALA A 204 7.47 13.74 -9.38
CA ALA A 204 6.29 12.89 -9.47
C ALA A 204 5.06 13.55 -8.83
N SER A 205 4.24 14.22 -9.66
CA SER A 205 3.00 14.85 -9.23
C SER A 205 1.96 14.84 -10.34
N LYS A 206 0.78 14.27 -10.06
CA LYS A 206 -0.35 14.22 -11.01
C LYS A 206 -0.70 15.60 -11.55
N THR A 207 -0.93 16.55 -10.64
CA THR A 207 -1.33 17.92 -11.01
C THR A 207 -0.15 18.82 -11.34
N PHE A 208 1.06 18.45 -10.89
CA PHE A 208 2.25 19.30 -10.91
C PHE A 208 2.08 20.62 -10.14
N THR A 209 1.21 20.61 -9.14
CA THR A 209 0.87 21.77 -8.29
C THR A 209 0.88 21.46 -6.79
N THR A 210 1.12 20.20 -6.41
CA THR A 210 1.21 19.78 -5.00
C THR A 210 2.28 20.60 -4.30
N HIS A 211 1.89 21.38 -3.29
CA HIS A 211 2.73 22.43 -2.71
C HIS A 211 4.05 21.86 -2.17
N GLU A 212 3.98 20.77 -1.42
CA GLU A 212 5.13 20.06 -0.85
C GLU A 212 6.11 19.58 -1.95
N THR A 213 5.58 18.93 -2.98
CA THR A 213 6.38 18.42 -4.11
C THR A 213 7.05 19.56 -4.88
N MET A 214 6.33 20.66 -5.13
CA MET A 214 6.87 21.77 -5.92
C MET A 214 7.92 22.57 -5.16
N LEU A 215 7.77 22.75 -3.85
CA LEU A 215 8.79 23.42 -3.03
C LEU A 215 10.10 22.62 -2.99
N ASN A 216 10.00 21.29 -2.85
CA ASN A 216 11.15 20.39 -2.91
C ASN A 216 11.80 20.38 -4.31
N ALA A 217 10.99 20.31 -5.38
CA ALA A 217 11.50 20.36 -6.75
C ALA A 217 12.22 21.68 -7.06
N GLN A 218 11.69 22.82 -6.58
CA GLN A 218 12.34 24.12 -6.73
C GLN A 218 13.66 24.20 -5.96
N SER A 219 13.71 23.63 -4.75
CA SER A 219 14.93 23.56 -3.94
C SER A 219 16.01 22.72 -4.63
N ALA A 220 15.65 21.54 -5.16
CA ALA A 220 16.55 20.70 -5.95
C ALA A 220 17.03 21.42 -7.22
N ARG A 221 16.12 22.11 -7.93
CA ARG A 221 16.45 22.89 -9.13
C ARG A 221 17.44 24.01 -8.82
N ALA A 222 17.24 24.73 -7.71
CA ALA A 222 18.16 25.77 -7.26
C ALA A 222 19.55 25.20 -6.95
N ALA A 223 19.62 24.03 -6.30
CA ALA A 223 20.88 23.35 -6.00
C ALA A 223 21.67 22.99 -7.28
N VAL A 224 21.00 22.44 -8.30
CA VAL A 224 21.66 22.15 -9.60
C VAL A 224 22.18 23.42 -10.26
N LEU A 225 21.37 24.49 -10.31
CA LEU A 225 21.77 25.75 -10.94
C LEU A 225 22.92 26.44 -10.20
N ALA A 226 22.98 26.33 -8.88
CA ALA A 226 24.07 26.89 -8.06
C ALA A 226 25.44 26.24 -8.35
N CYS A 227 25.45 25.00 -8.86
CA CYS A 227 26.68 24.28 -9.23
C CYS A 227 27.17 24.60 -10.65
N LEU A 228 26.42 25.35 -11.46
CA LEU A 228 26.72 25.61 -12.87
C LEU A 228 27.20 27.05 -13.11
N PRO A 229 28.19 27.25 -14.00
CA PRO A 229 28.52 28.59 -14.49
C PRO A 229 27.30 29.28 -15.10
N ASP A 230 27.14 30.57 -14.81
CA ASP A 230 26.05 31.44 -15.29
C ASP A 230 24.62 30.91 -15.00
N GLN A 231 24.48 29.95 -14.09
CA GLN A 231 23.19 29.29 -13.79
C GLN A 231 22.48 28.80 -15.06
N ASN A 232 23.21 28.14 -15.96
CA ASN A 232 22.68 27.72 -17.26
C ASN A 232 21.43 26.81 -17.12
N HIS A 233 20.26 27.39 -17.38
CA HIS A 233 18.97 26.72 -17.29
C HIS A 233 18.80 25.55 -18.28
N ALA A 234 19.58 25.49 -19.36
CA ALA A 234 19.53 24.36 -20.30
C ALA A 234 19.93 23.03 -19.64
N ALA A 235 20.64 23.07 -18.50
CA ALA A 235 21.00 21.89 -17.74
C ALA A 235 19.80 21.17 -17.10
N ILE A 236 18.67 21.87 -16.88
CA ILE A 236 17.48 21.27 -16.25
C ILE A 236 16.97 20.07 -17.07
N ALA A 237 17.00 20.15 -18.39
CA ALA A 237 16.62 19.04 -19.28
C ALA A 237 17.51 17.80 -19.16
N ARG A 238 18.68 17.88 -18.52
CA ARG A 238 19.60 16.75 -18.27
C ARG A 238 19.47 16.16 -16.87
N HIS A 239 18.97 16.95 -15.92
CA HIS A 239 18.91 16.60 -14.50
C HIS A 239 17.48 16.41 -13.98
N PHE A 240 16.46 16.75 -14.75
CA PHE A 240 15.06 16.64 -14.34
C PHE A 240 14.22 15.92 -15.39
N VAL A 241 13.39 15.01 -14.91
CA VAL A 241 12.28 14.38 -15.65
C VAL A 241 11.00 14.54 -14.84
N ALA A 242 9.85 14.52 -15.52
CA ALA A 242 8.55 14.71 -14.87
C ALA A 242 7.67 13.46 -15.04
N VAL A 243 6.96 13.10 -13.97
CA VAL A 243 5.87 12.13 -14.01
C VAL A 243 4.58 12.87 -13.66
N SER A 244 3.78 13.19 -14.68
CA SER A 244 2.64 14.10 -14.52
C SER A 244 1.62 13.96 -15.66
N THR A 245 0.46 14.60 -15.50
CA THR A 245 -0.52 14.77 -16.58
C THR A 245 -0.58 16.22 -17.08
N ASN A 246 0.25 17.13 -16.54
CA ASN A 246 0.16 18.57 -16.79
C ASN A 246 1.39 19.11 -17.56
N ALA A 247 1.34 19.02 -18.90
CA ALA A 247 2.45 19.42 -19.76
C ALA A 247 2.83 20.91 -19.61
N ASP A 248 1.84 21.80 -19.51
CA ASP A 248 2.08 23.25 -19.41
C ASP A 248 2.91 23.60 -18.16
N LYS A 249 2.58 23.01 -17.00
CA LYS A 249 3.32 23.24 -15.74
C LYS A 249 4.70 22.58 -15.74
N VAL A 250 4.85 21.45 -16.40
CA VAL A 250 6.16 20.79 -16.59
C VAL A 250 7.08 21.68 -17.45
N GLN A 251 6.55 22.24 -18.54
CA GLN A 251 7.28 23.15 -19.40
C GLN A 251 7.64 24.46 -18.67
N GLU A 252 6.71 25.04 -17.91
CA GLU A 252 6.94 26.24 -17.10
C GLU A 252 8.09 26.05 -16.09
N PHE A 253 8.22 24.86 -15.50
CA PHE A 253 9.32 24.52 -14.60
C PHE A 253 10.69 24.44 -15.32
N GLY A 254 10.68 24.19 -16.64
CA GLY A 254 11.85 24.08 -17.50
C GLY A 254 12.28 22.64 -17.81
N ILE A 255 11.41 21.66 -17.57
CA ILE A 255 11.63 20.27 -18.00
C ILE A 255 11.20 20.13 -19.46
N ASP A 256 12.00 19.41 -20.25
CA ASP A 256 11.64 19.07 -21.62
C ASP A 256 10.38 18.17 -21.63
N ILE A 257 9.44 18.45 -22.53
CA ILE A 257 8.22 17.62 -22.67
C ILE A 257 8.59 16.19 -23.11
N GLU A 258 9.71 16.01 -23.83
CA GLU A 258 10.22 14.66 -24.16
C GLU A 258 10.66 13.88 -22.91
N ASN A 259 10.93 14.58 -21.80
CA ASN A 259 11.27 14.02 -20.49
C ASN A 259 10.05 13.92 -19.55
N MET A 260 8.84 14.12 -20.08
CA MET A 260 7.59 13.93 -19.36
C MET A 260 7.00 12.54 -19.64
N PHE A 261 6.70 11.82 -18.56
CA PHE A 261 6.07 10.50 -18.58
C PHE A 261 4.63 10.61 -18.05
N GLY A 262 3.68 10.54 -18.99
CA GLY A 262 2.25 10.70 -18.74
C GLY A 262 1.63 9.51 -18.02
N PHE A 263 0.53 9.76 -17.33
CA PHE A 263 -0.42 8.74 -16.86
C PHE A 263 -1.83 9.31 -16.90
N TRP A 264 -2.83 8.52 -16.49
CA TRP A 264 -4.24 8.82 -16.72
C TRP A 264 -5.00 9.16 -15.44
N ASP A 265 -6.15 9.81 -15.59
CA ASP A 265 -7.00 10.23 -14.48
C ASP A 265 -7.59 9.05 -13.69
N TRP A 266 -7.87 7.93 -14.37
CA TRP A 266 -8.32 6.65 -13.80
C TRP A 266 -7.26 5.90 -12.98
N VAL A 267 -6.01 6.39 -12.97
CA VAL A 267 -4.97 5.93 -12.05
C VAL A 267 -5.10 6.71 -10.74
N GLY A 268 -5.60 6.02 -9.70
CA GLY A 268 -5.61 6.53 -8.34
C GLY A 268 -4.20 6.54 -7.75
N GLY A 269 -3.85 7.57 -6.96
CA GLY A 269 -2.48 7.74 -6.43
C GLY A 269 -1.95 6.51 -5.68
N ARG A 270 -2.76 5.95 -4.78
CA ARG A 270 -2.42 4.73 -4.01
C ARG A 270 -2.41 3.42 -4.82
N TYR A 271 -2.74 3.48 -6.11
CA TYR A 271 -2.73 2.38 -7.09
C TYR A 271 -1.81 2.69 -8.29
N SER A 272 -0.87 3.66 -8.14
CA SER A 272 -0.16 4.24 -9.28
C SER A 272 1.25 3.69 -9.53
N MET A 273 1.82 2.93 -8.60
CA MET A 273 3.21 2.44 -8.65
C MET A 273 3.56 1.71 -9.96
N GLU A 274 2.58 1.05 -10.57
CA GLU A 274 2.75 0.27 -11.80
C GLU A 274 2.63 1.11 -13.09
N SER A 275 2.34 2.40 -12.95
CA SER A 275 2.36 3.39 -14.04
C SER A 275 3.75 4.05 -14.17
N SER A 276 3.81 5.22 -14.82
CA SER A 276 5.00 6.08 -14.85
C SER A 276 5.49 6.53 -13.48
N ILE A 277 4.65 6.49 -12.45
CA ILE A 277 5.09 6.74 -11.06
C ILE A 277 6.17 5.73 -10.63
N GLY A 278 6.16 4.52 -11.17
CA GLY A 278 7.19 3.50 -10.95
C GLY A 278 8.49 3.72 -11.72
N LEU A 279 8.70 4.87 -12.37
CA LEU A 279 9.92 5.13 -13.16
C LEU A 279 11.21 4.95 -12.33
N SER A 280 11.25 5.46 -11.11
CA SER A 280 12.39 5.27 -10.20
C SER A 280 12.62 3.79 -9.90
N THR A 281 11.56 3.01 -9.69
CA THR A 281 11.62 1.55 -9.51
C THR A 281 12.16 0.87 -10.77
N MET A 282 11.67 1.20 -11.97
CA MET A 282 12.15 0.64 -13.23
C MET A 282 13.64 0.92 -13.47
N ILE A 283 14.10 2.14 -13.16
CA ILE A 283 15.54 2.48 -13.24
C ILE A 283 16.33 1.61 -12.25
N ALA A 284 15.82 1.38 -11.04
CA ALA A 284 16.49 0.58 -10.01
C ALA A 284 16.70 -0.88 -10.44
N ILE A 285 15.61 -1.57 -10.82
CA ILE A 285 15.62 -3.02 -11.04
C ILE A 285 15.78 -3.42 -12.51
N GLY A 286 15.67 -2.46 -13.44
CA GLY A 286 15.70 -2.69 -14.89
C GLY A 286 14.30 -2.98 -15.47
N PRO A 287 14.08 -2.70 -16.77
CA PRO A 287 12.79 -2.91 -17.42
C PRO A 287 12.27 -4.34 -17.34
N GLU A 288 13.14 -5.34 -17.45
CA GLU A 288 12.75 -6.76 -17.44
C GLU A 288 12.15 -7.16 -16.08
N ASN A 289 12.78 -6.72 -14.98
CA ASN A 289 12.27 -6.97 -13.63
C ASN A 289 11.01 -6.14 -13.35
N PHE A 290 10.90 -4.93 -13.89
CA PHE A 290 9.67 -4.14 -13.77
C PHE A 290 8.50 -4.83 -14.49
N HIS A 291 8.71 -5.33 -15.72
CA HIS A 291 7.70 -6.12 -16.43
C HIS A 291 7.37 -7.44 -15.71
N SER A 292 8.34 -8.08 -15.06
CA SER A 292 8.11 -9.25 -14.21
C SER A 292 7.19 -8.92 -13.02
N MET A 293 7.36 -7.74 -12.40
CA MET A 293 6.46 -7.25 -11.37
C MET A 293 5.04 -7.04 -11.90
N LEU A 294 4.88 -6.36 -13.05
CA LEU A 294 3.57 -6.20 -13.70
C LEU A 294 2.92 -7.56 -14.01
N ALA A 295 3.70 -8.55 -14.48
CA ALA A 295 3.20 -9.88 -14.77
C ALA A 295 2.69 -10.62 -13.52
N GLY A 296 3.34 -10.43 -12.37
CA GLY A 296 2.89 -10.98 -11.09
C GLY A 296 1.55 -10.40 -10.65
N SER A 297 1.42 -9.08 -10.77
CA SER A 297 0.16 -8.39 -10.49
C SER A 297 -0.96 -8.82 -11.44
N HIS A 298 -0.66 -8.98 -12.74
CA HIS A 298 -1.60 -9.46 -13.74
C HIS A 298 -2.05 -10.91 -13.47
N ALA A 299 -1.15 -11.78 -13.00
CA ALA A 299 -1.51 -13.14 -12.62
C ALA A 299 -2.52 -13.15 -11.45
N MET A 300 -2.39 -12.22 -10.50
CA MET A 300 -3.37 -12.07 -9.42
C MET A 300 -4.68 -11.44 -9.90
N ASP A 301 -4.63 -10.51 -10.86
CA ASP A 301 -5.84 -9.98 -11.53
C ASP A 301 -6.66 -11.07 -12.20
N GLU A 302 -6.00 -11.94 -12.98
CA GLU A 302 -6.69 -13.01 -13.70
C GLU A 302 -7.29 -14.02 -12.73
N HIS A 303 -6.58 -14.34 -11.63
CA HIS A 303 -7.13 -15.13 -10.55
C HIS A 303 -8.37 -14.47 -9.92
N PHE A 304 -8.27 -13.19 -9.54
CA PHE A 304 -9.39 -12.44 -8.98
C PHE A 304 -10.61 -12.38 -9.92
N ARG A 305 -10.36 -12.22 -11.22
CA ARG A 305 -11.37 -12.13 -12.28
C ARG A 305 -12.08 -13.45 -12.53
N THR A 306 -11.40 -14.58 -12.43
CA THR A 306 -11.91 -15.86 -12.95
C THR A 306 -12.18 -16.93 -11.90
N ALA A 307 -11.50 -16.92 -10.75
CA ALA A 307 -11.66 -17.95 -9.74
C ALA A 307 -13.04 -17.86 -9.05
N PRO A 308 -13.71 -19.00 -8.76
CA PRO A 308 -14.92 -19.04 -7.95
C PRO A 308 -14.68 -18.45 -6.55
N PHE A 309 -15.67 -17.80 -5.95
CA PHE A 309 -15.49 -17.08 -4.67
C PHE A 309 -14.87 -17.94 -3.56
N ARG A 310 -15.26 -19.23 -3.46
CA ARG A 310 -14.74 -20.20 -2.48
C ARG A 310 -13.26 -20.59 -2.69
N GLN A 311 -12.66 -20.22 -3.83
CA GLN A 311 -11.25 -20.49 -4.18
C GLN A 311 -10.50 -19.19 -4.50
N ASN A 312 -11.17 -18.05 -4.40
CA ASN A 312 -10.63 -16.76 -4.83
C ASN A 312 -9.97 -16.07 -3.63
N LEU A 313 -8.65 -16.24 -3.55
CA LEU A 313 -7.81 -15.69 -2.48
C LEU A 313 -8.14 -14.23 -2.06
N PRO A 314 -8.12 -13.21 -2.94
CA PRO A 314 -8.49 -11.85 -2.55
C PRO A 314 -9.92 -11.72 -2.01
N ILE A 315 -10.89 -12.45 -2.57
CA ILE A 315 -12.28 -12.43 -2.11
C ILE A 315 -12.39 -13.00 -0.70
N LEU A 316 -11.78 -14.17 -0.45
CA LEU A 316 -11.83 -14.80 0.87
C LEU A 316 -11.15 -13.93 1.93
N MET A 317 -9.97 -13.39 1.64
CA MET A 317 -9.28 -12.49 2.57
C MET A 317 -10.07 -11.20 2.80
N GLY A 318 -10.65 -10.60 1.76
CA GLY A 318 -11.50 -9.42 1.86
C GLY A 318 -12.73 -9.65 2.74
N LEU A 319 -13.44 -10.75 2.52
CA LEU A 319 -14.64 -11.11 3.28
C LEU A 319 -14.32 -11.49 4.74
N ILE A 320 -13.22 -12.20 4.99
CA ILE A 320 -12.76 -12.49 6.36
C ILE A 320 -12.33 -11.20 7.07
N GLY A 321 -11.66 -10.28 6.39
CA GLY A 321 -11.33 -8.96 6.94
C GLY A 321 -12.58 -8.18 7.32
N LEU A 322 -13.62 -8.20 6.48
CA LEU A 322 -14.91 -7.58 6.78
C LEU A 322 -15.62 -8.26 7.96
N TRP A 323 -15.60 -9.58 8.04
CA TRP A 323 -16.10 -10.35 9.19
C TRP A 323 -15.41 -9.93 10.49
N ASN A 324 -14.08 -9.89 10.48
CA ASN A 324 -13.29 -9.44 11.63
C ASN A 324 -13.64 -8.01 12.02
N ARG A 325 -13.74 -7.10 11.06
CA ARG A 325 -13.91 -5.67 11.30
C ARG A 325 -15.33 -5.27 11.71
N SER A 326 -16.33 -5.65 10.92
CA SER A 326 -17.70 -5.15 11.07
C SER A 326 -18.59 -6.04 11.93
N LEU A 327 -18.19 -7.30 12.18
CA LEU A 327 -19.05 -8.28 12.88
C LEU A 327 -18.38 -8.82 14.16
N LEU A 328 -17.05 -8.95 14.18
CA LEU A 328 -16.29 -9.36 15.39
C LEU A 328 -15.65 -8.20 16.16
N ASP A 329 -15.86 -6.95 15.73
CA ASP A 329 -15.32 -5.72 16.37
C ASP A 329 -13.79 -5.62 16.45
N ILE A 330 -13.07 -6.30 15.56
CA ILE A 330 -11.60 -6.23 15.49
C ILE A 330 -11.20 -5.01 14.67
N SER A 331 -10.64 -4.01 15.34
CA SER A 331 -10.45 -2.69 14.73
C SER A 331 -9.16 -2.52 13.93
N THR A 332 -8.19 -3.42 14.07
CA THR A 332 -6.85 -3.24 13.48
C THR A 332 -6.31 -4.52 12.86
N VAL A 333 -5.46 -4.35 11.84
CA VAL A 333 -4.73 -5.42 11.16
C VAL A 333 -3.23 -5.12 11.27
N ALA A 334 -2.48 -6.04 11.85
CA ALA A 334 -1.03 -6.00 11.91
C ALA A 334 -0.44 -6.78 10.71
N VAL A 335 0.33 -6.11 9.86
CA VAL A 335 1.06 -6.72 8.74
C VAL A 335 2.51 -6.94 9.16
N LEU A 336 2.90 -8.21 9.23
CA LEU A 336 4.10 -8.68 9.92
C LEU A 336 4.99 -9.45 8.93
N PRO A 337 5.70 -8.77 8.03
CA PRO A 337 6.56 -9.45 7.07
C PRO A 337 7.81 -10.00 7.75
N TYR A 338 8.04 -11.30 7.65
CA TYR A 338 9.31 -11.92 8.04
C TYR A 338 10.28 -11.89 6.86
N ASP A 339 10.49 -10.67 6.36
CA ASP A 339 11.45 -10.30 5.34
C ASP A 339 11.84 -8.83 5.56
N GLN A 340 13.15 -8.55 5.66
CA GLN A 340 13.63 -7.20 5.99
C GLN A 340 13.52 -6.22 4.81
N TYR A 341 13.50 -6.70 3.57
CA TYR A 341 13.29 -5.85 2.40
C TYR A 341 11.85 -5.33 2.34
N LEU A 342 10.88 -6.07 2.89
CA LEU A 342 9.48 -5.65 3.02
C LEU A 342 9.20 -4.63 4.15
N LYS A 343 10.22 -3.98 4.72
CA LYS A 343 10.06 -3.00 5.82
C LYS A 343 9.11 -1.83 5.56
N ARG A 344 8.92 -1.45 4.29
CA ARG A 344 7.99 -0.37 3.89
C ARG A 344 6.63 -0.90 3.42
N PHE A 345 6.44 -2.22 3.35
CA PHE A 345 5.17 -2.82 2.92
C PHE A 345 4.00 -2.46 3.84
N PRO A 346 4.12 -2.48 5.19
CA PRO A 346 3.03 -2.02 6.06
C PRO A 346 2.64 -0.56 5.82
N ALA A 347 3.61 0.34 5.62
CA ALA A 347 3.36 1.76 5.35
C ALA A 347 2.69 1.99 3.97
N TYR A 348 3.05 1.20 2.96
CA TYR A 348 2.34 1.20 1.68
C TYR A 348 0.88 0.76 1.85
N LEU A 349 0.65 -0.33 2.58
CA LEU A 349 -0.70 -0.85 2.83
C LEU A 349 -1.55 0.09 3.68
N GLN A 350 -0.96 0.90 4.56
CA GLN A 350 -1.68 1.94 5.30
C GLN A 350 -2.42 2.87 4.34
N GLN A 351 -1.72 3.42 3.35
CA GLN A 351 -2.38 4.30 2.38
C GLN A 351 -3.39 3.53 1.54
N LEU A 352 -2.98 2.38 0.97
CA LEU A 352 -3.84 1.58 0.10
C LEU A 352 -5.17 1.24 0.77
N THR A 353 -5.15 0.81 2.03
CA THR A 353 -6.34 0.33 2.75
C THR A 353 -7.12 1.46 3.42
N MET A 354 -6.43 2.31 4.20
CA MET A 354 -7.09 3.30 5.06
C MET A 354 -7.64 4.48 4.26
N GLU A 355 -6.91 4.96 3.25
CA GLU A 355 -7.40 6.04 2.39
C GLU A 355 -8.52 5.55 1.45
N SER A 356 -8.49 4.28 1.04
CA SER A 356 -9.56 3.69 0.22
C SER A 356 -10.84 3.48 1.03
N ASN A 357 -10.75 2.76 2.15
CA ASN A 357 -11.93 2.20 2.83
C ASN A 357 -12.26 2.88 4.17
N GLY A 358 -11.48 3.87 4.62
CA GLY A 358 -11.80 4.74 5.76
C GLY A 358 -12.92 5.73 5.43
N LYS A 359 -14.12 5.21 5.15
CA LYS A 359 -15.26 5.98 4.62
C LYS A 359 -16.48 5.87 5.53
N SER A 360 -17.26 6.94 5.60
CA SER A 360 -18.49 7.01 6.41
C SER A 360 -19.78 7.02 5.57
N VAL A 361 -19.67 7.23 4.26
CA VAL A 361 -20.81 7.40 3.34
C VAL A 361 -20.73 6.40 2.20
N SER A 362 -21.87 5.77 1.89
CA SER A 362 -22.05 4.86 0.76
C SER A 362 -22.06 5.59 -0.58
N ASN A 363 -21.91 4.84 -1.67
CA ASN A 363 -22.05 5.32 -3.05
C ASN A 363 -23.44 5.94 -3.34
N ALA A 364 -24.45 5.64 -2.52
CA ALA A 364 -25.80 6.21 -2.60
C ALA A 364 -25.97 7.49 -1.75
N GLY A 365 -24.91 8.00 -1.11
CA GLY A 365 -24.97 9.19 -0.26
C GLY A 365 -25.58 8.95 1.13
N GLN A 366 -25.71 7.69 1.56
CA GLN A 366 -26.24 7.32 2.87
C GLN A 366 -25.12 6.95 3.84
N GLU A 367 -25.28 7.28 5.12
CA GLU A 367 -24.36 6.86 6.19
C GLU A 367 -24.25 5.34 6.30
N ILE A 368 -23.04 4.85 6.55
CA ILE A 368 -22.78 3.42 6.76
C ILE A 368 -23.06 3.06 8.23
N PRO A 369 -23.96 2.09 8.53
CA PRO A 369 -24.38 1.79 9.89
C PRO A 369 -23.40 0.91 10.69
N VAL A 370 -22.20 0.65 10.13
CA VAL A 370 -21.19 -0.26 10.67
C VAL A 370 -19.80 0.33 10.55
N GLN A 371 -18.84 -0.26 11.27
CA GLN A 371 -17.45 0.08 11.11
C GLN A 371 -16.91 -0.36 9.74
N THR A 372 -16.31 0.57 8.98
CA THR A 372 -15.65 0.34 7.68
C THR A 372 -14.15 0.06 7.88
N GLY A 373 -13.25 0.61 7.06
CA GLY A 373 -11.81 0.29 7.05
C GLY A 373 -11.16 0.10 8.43
N ALA A 374 -10.30 -0.91 8.54
CA ALA A 374 -9.49 -1.16 9.73
C ALA A 374 -8.23 -0.29 9.73
N VAL A 375 -7.64 -0.09 10.91
CA VAL A 375 -6.30 0.53 11.01
C VAL A 375 -5.25 -0.51 10.66
N TYR A 376 -4.49 -0.26 9.60
CA TYR A 376 -3.36 -1.10 9.20
C TYR A 376 -2.05 -0.58 9.81
N TRP A 377 -1.21 -1.47 10.32
CA TRP A 377 0.07 -1.12 10.93
C TRP A 377 0.99 -2.33 10.96
N GLY A 378 2.27 -2.16 11.30
CA GLY A 378 3.18 -3.26 11.50
C GLY A 378 4.62 -2.94 11.17
N GLU A 379 5.51 -3.88 11.47
CA GLU A 379 6.95 -3.82 11.26
C GLU A 379 7.47 -5.22 10.92
N PRO A 380 8.63 -5.35 10.26
CA PRO A 380 9.23 -6.64 10.00
C PRO A 380 9.43 -7.50 11.25
N GLY A 381 9.19 -8.79 11.09
CA GLY A 381 9.70 -9.80 12.01
C GLY A 381 11.23 -9.93 11.87
N THR A 382 11.99 -10.13 12.94
CA THR A 382 11.56 -10.32 14.33
C THR A 382 11.46 -9.02 15.14
N ASN A 383 11.77 -7.86 14.56
CA ASN A 383 11.84 -6.58 15.27
C ASN A 383 10.53 -6.25 16.02
N GLY A 384 9.37 -6.47 15.39
CA GLY A 384 8.07 -6.30 16.03
C GLY A 384 7.90 -7.12 17.32
N GLN A 385 8.52 -8.31 17.40
CA GLN A 385 8.47 -9.17 18.60
C GLN A 385 9.05 -8.48 19.83
N HIS A 386 10.04 -7.62 19.62
CA HIS A 386 10.75 -6.87 20.65
C HIS A 386 10.25 -5.42 20.80
N SER A 387 9.06 -5.12 20.25
CA SER A 387 8.44 -3.80 20.32
C SER A 387 7.00 -3.90 20.85
N PHE A 388 6.08 -4.46 20.07
CA PHE A 388 4.65 -4.39 20.34
C PHE A 388 3.95 -5.76 20.45
N TYR A 389 4.63 -6.88 20.24
CA TYR A 389 4.02 -8.21 20.36
C TYR A 389 3.53 -8.52 21.78
N GLN A 390 4.08 -7.86 22.81
CA GLN A 390 3.51 -7.90 24.16
C GLN A 390 2.02 -7.52 24.16
N LEU A 391 1.66 -6.45 23.45
CA LEU A 391 0.27 -6.02 23.29
C LEU A 391 -0.52 -7.01 22.45
N LEU A 392 0.05 -7.54 21.36
CA LEU A 392 -0.64 -8.55 20.54
C LEU A 392 -1.03 -9.80 21.35
N HIS A 393 -0.12 -10.27 22.20
CA HIS A 393 -0.32 -11.49 22.99
C HIS A 393 -1.19 -11.31 24.22
N GLN A 394 -0.97 -10.24 25.00
CA GLN A 394 -1.57 -10.09 26.33
C GLN A 394 -2.35 -8.79 26.52
N GLY A 395 -2.40 -7.94 25.49
CA GLY A 395 -3.23 -6.74 25.50
C GLY A 395 -4.73 -7.06 25.51
N THR A 396 -5.53 -6.06 25.84
CA THR A 396 -7.00 -6.16 25.91
C THR A 396 -7.68 -5.94 24.56
N SER A 397 -6.94 -5.48 23.55
CA SER A 397 -7.44 -5.32 22.18
C SER A 397 -7.16 -6.56 21.36
N GLU A 398 -8.15 -7.03 20.59
CA GLU A 398 -7.92 -8.04 19.57
C GLU A 398 -7.35 -7.38 18.31
N VAL A 399 -6.36 -8.03 17.71
CA VAL A 399 -5.70 -7.57 16.48
C VAL A 399 -5.67 -8.75 15.52
N ALA A 400 -6.13 -8.54 14.28
CA ALA A 400 -5.93 -9.52 13.22
C ALA A 400 -4.50 -9.39 12.69
N CYS A 401 -3.86 -10.49 12.33
CA CYS A 401 -2.45 -10.50 11.93
C CYS A 401 -2.26 -11.18 10.58
N ASP A 402 -1.55 -10.51 9.66
CA ASP A 402 -1.05 -11.11 8.43
C ASP A 402 0.46 -11.35 8.58
N VAL A 403 0.88 -12.61 8.64
CA VAL A 403 2.28 -13.01 8.76
C VAL A 403 2.79 -13.45 7.38
N LEU A 404 3.75 -12.73 6.81
CA LEU A 404 4.29 -13.05 5.48
C LEU A 404 5.63 -13.77 5.62
N ILE A 405 5.80 -14.90 4.91
CA ILE A 405 6.98 -15.77 5.02
C ILE A 405 7.47 -16.19 3.62
N PRO A 406 8.69 -15.80 3.20
CA PRO A 406 9.36 -16.41 2.06
C PRO A 406 10.05 -17.73 2.48
N ALA A 407 9.91 -18.77 1.67
CA ALA A 407 10.57 -20.06 1.89
C ALA A 407 12.10 -19.95 1.72
N ARG A 408 12.57 -19.04 0.88
CA ARG A 408 13.99 -18.82 0.55
C ARG A 408 14.39 -17.37 0.78
N SER A 409 15.51 -17.18 1.48
CA SER A 409 16.16 -15.89 1.59
C SER A 409 16.91 -15.55 0.30
N LEU A 410 16.87 -14.27 -0.09
CA LEU A 410 17.76 -13.72 -1.12
C LEU A 410 19.21 -13.56 -0.64
N ASN A 411 19.45 -13.71 0.68
CA ASN A 411 20.75 -13.64 1.31
C ASN A 411 20.97 -14.89 2.19
N PRO A 412 21.39 -16.04 1.61
CA PRO A 412 21.49 -17.32 2.32
C PRO A 412 22.72 -17.38 3.23
N ILE A 413 22.69 -16.65 4.35
CA ILE A 413 23.78 -16.59 5.33
C ILE A 413 23.50 -17.57 6.47
N GLY A 414 24.27 -18.66 6.55
CA GLY A 414 24.20 -19.64 7.63
C GLY A 414 22.79 -20.17 7.86
N ASN A 415 22.35 -20.22 9.13
CA ASN A 415 21.01 -20.64 9.54
C ASN A 415 20.05 -19.47 9.83
N HIS A 416 20.40 -18.23 9.45
CA HIS A 416 19.59 -17.04 9.76
C HIS A 416 18.15 -17.18 9.26
N HIS A 417 17.96 -17.67 8.03
CA HIS A 417 16.62 -17.81 7.45
C HIS A 417 15.76 -18.82 8.19
N SER A 418 16.33 -19.97 8.56
CA SER A 418 15.60 -20.98 9.35
C SER A 418 15.19 -20.44 10.72
N VAL A 419 16.05 -19.65 11.37
CA VAL A 419 15.70 -18.98 12.64
C VAL A 419 14.58 -17.96 12.44
N LEU A 420 14.64 -17.14 11.38
CA LEU A 420 13.60 -16.17 11.04
C LEU A 420 12.25 -16.85 10.80
N VAL A 421 12.20 -17.89 9.97
CA VAL A 421 10.98 -18.63 9.66
C VAL A 421 10.44 -19.36 10.89
N SER A 422 11.32 -19.93 11.73
CA SER A 422 10.90 -20.58 12.99
C SER A 422 10.17 -19.60 13.93
N ASN A 423 10.66 -18.36 14.01
CA ASN A 423 10.02 -17.28 14.75
C ASN A 423 8.66 -16.90 14.15
N ALA A 424 8.56 -16.77 12.82
CA ALA A 424 7.30 -16.46 12.15
C ALA A 424 6.20 -17.49 12.47
N LEU A 425 6.53 -18.77 12.30
CA LEU A 425 5.60 -19.88 12.52
C LEU A 425 5.23 -20.03 14.01
N ALA A 426 6.21 -19.89 14.91
CA ALA A 426 5.95 -19.91 16.35
C ALA A 426 5.02 -18.77 16.77
N GLN A 427 5.24 -17.56 16.26
CA GLN A 427 4.37 -16.42 16.58
C GLN A 427 2.95 -16.60 16.02
N ALA A 428 2.81 -17.07 14.77
CA ALA A 428 1.48 -17.39 14.21
C ALA A 428 0.74 -18.45 15.05
N GLN A 429 1.47 -19.45 15.57
CA GLN A 429 0.92 -20.46 16.46
C GLN A 429 0.49 -19.86 17.81
N VAL A 430 1.34 -19.08 18.46
CA VAL A 430 1.07 -18.50 19.79
C VAL A 430 -0.06 -17.47 19.73
N LEU A 431 -0.10 -16.64 18.68
CA LEU A 431 -1.20 -15.69 18.46
C LEU A 431 -2.56 -16.39 18.36
N ALA A 432 -2.62 -17.49 17.61
CA ALA A 432 -3.86 -18.24 17.43
C ALA A 432 -4.24 -19.04 18.68
N PHE A 433 -3.32 -19.82 19.26
CA PHE A 433 -3.67 -20.80 20.28
C PHE A 433 -3.43 -20.34 21.71
N GLY A 434 -2.53 -19.37 21.92
CA GLY A 434 -2.16 -18.90 23.24
C GLY A 434 -1.50 -19.98 24.09
N ARG A 435 -1.54 -19.76 25.40
CA ARG A 435 -1.04 -20.64 26.44
C ARG A 435 -1.96 -20.60 27.67
N THR A 436 -2.57 -21.72 28.02
CA THR A 436 -3.60 -21.80 29.07
C THR A 436 -3.00 -21.75 30.48
N PRO A 437 -3.80 -21.42 31.51
CA PRO A 437 -3.36 -21.49 32.90
C PRO A 437 -2.81 -22.88 33.28
N GLU A 438 -3.37 -23.96 32.75
CA GLU A 438 -2.94 -25.34 32.99
C GLU A 438 -1.56 -25.59 32.38
N GLU A 439 -1.33 -25.17 31.14
CA GLU A 439 -0.03 -25.24 30.45
C GLU A 439 1.04 -24.38 31.14
N VAL A 440 0.66 -23.28 31.78
CA VAL A 440 1.55 -22.42 32.57
C VAL A 440 1.92 -23.08 33.91
N ARG A 441 0.95 -23.67 34.61
CA ARG A 441 1.20 -24.41 35.86
C ARG A 441 2.06 -25.65 35.62
N ALA A 442 1.79 -26.38 34.56
CA ALA A 442 2.53 -27.59 34.20
C ALA A 442 4.02 -27.33 33.93
N SER A 443 4.41 -26.10 33.57
CA SER A 443 5.83 -25.73 33.40
C SER A 443 6.53 -25.32 34.70
N GLY A 444 5.94 -25.60 35.87
CA GLY A 444 6.53 -25.27 37.17
C GLY A 444 6.48 -23.77 37.51
N THR A 445 5.58 -23.01 36.90
CA THR A 445 5.39 -21.57 37.24
C THR A 445 4.80 -21.44 38.66
N ALA A 446 5.39 -20.56 39.48
CA ALA A 446 4.84 -20.21 40.80
C ALA A 446 3.40 -19.72 40.70
N ALA A 447 2.55 -20.09 41.66
CA ALA A 447 1.09 -19.92 41.57
C ALA A 447 0.66 -18.45 41.37
N ASP A 448 1.35 -17.52 42.00
CA ASP A 448 1.16 -16.06 41.91
C ASP A 448 1.51 -15.50 40.52
N LEU A 449 2.42 -16.14 39.79
CA LEU A 449 2.84 -15.73 38.45
C LEU A 449 2.01 -16.37 37.32
N VAL A 450 1.15 -17.34 37.62
CA VAL A 450 0.39 -18.08 36.59
C VAL A 450 -0.44 -17.12 35.74
N ALA A 451 -1.25 -16.25 36.37
CA ALA A 451 -2.12 -15.31 35.65
C ALA A 451 -1.35 -14.35 34.74
N HIS A 452 -0.13 -13.97 35.12
CA HIS A 452 0.73 -13.08 34.33
C HIS A 452 1.39 -13.75 33.13
N LYS A 453 1.52 -15.08 33.14
CA LYS A 453 2.15 -15.86 32.07
C LYS A 453 1.15 -16.55 31.14
N VAL A 454 -0.15 -16.41 31.40
CA VAL A 454 -1.21 -16.84 30.48
C VAL A 454 -1.17 -15.97 29.23
N MET A 455 -1.31 -16.60 28.08
CA MET A 455 -1.52 -15.93 26.80
C MET A 455 -2.89 -16.38 26.30
N PRO A 456 -3.90 -15.50 26.21
CA PRO A 456 -5.27 -15.92 25.88
C PRO A 456 -5.39 -16.52 24.47
N GLY A 457 -4.51 -16.17 23.53
CA GLY A 457 -4.62 -16.61 22.15
C GLY A 457 -5.83 -15.98 21.43
N ASN A 458 -6.44 -16.75 20.53
CA ASN A 458 -7.59 -16.37 19.72
C ASN A 458 -7.42 -15.12 18.85
N ARG A 459 -6.17 -14.74 18.53
CA ARG A 459 -5.89 -13.63 17.61
C ARG A 459 -5.99 -14.15 16.17
N PRO A 460 -6.95 -13.68 15.36
CA PRO A 460 -7.11 -14.20 14.01
C PRO A 460 -5.85 -13.93 13.20
N THR A 461 -5.27 -14.99 12.64
CA THR A 461 -3.97 -14.92 11.96
C THR A 461 -4.06 -15.54 10.58
N THR A 462 -3.60 -14.82 9.56
CA THR A 462 -3.34 -15.34 8.22
C THR A 462 -1.84 -15.57 8.06
N VAL A 463 -1.44 -16.72 7.52
CA VAL A 463 -0.04 -16.94 7.14
C VAL A 463 0.06 -16.95 5.62
N LEU A 464 0.72 -15.93 5.06
CA LEU A 464 1.01 -15.79 3.64
C LEU A 464 2.40 -16.38 3.36
N MET A 465 2.46 -17.42 2.54
CA MET A 465 3.67 -18.15 2.18
C MET A 465 3.97 -17.97 0.69
N MET A 466 5.25 -17.82 0.37
CA MET A 466 5.76 -17.64 -1.01
C MET A 466 7.15 -18.27 -1.15
N ASP A 467 7.64 -18.53 -2.37
CA ASP A 467 9.00 -19.10 -2.55
C ASP A 467 10.08 -18.11 -2.11
N ARG A 468 9.99 -16.86 -2.57
CA ARG A 468 10.91 -15.75 -2.26
C ARG A 468 10.24 -14.42 -2.62
N VAL A 469 10.77 -13.30 -2.13
CA VAL A 469 10.30 -11.95 -2.52
C VAL A 469 11.07 -11.49 -3.76
N ASP A 470 10.61 -11.88 -4.95
CA ASP A 470 11.13 -11.39 -6.23
C ASP A 470 10.14 -10.42 -6.93
N PRO A 471 10.48 -9.77 -8.06
CA PRO A 471 9.61 -8.77 -8.68
C PRO A 471 8.20 -9.30 -8.96
N PHE A 472 8.08 -10.51 -9.53
CA PHE A 472 6.79 -11.16 -9.76
C PHE A 472 6.00 -11.35 -8.46
N THR A 473 6.63 -11.90 -7.43
CA THR A 473 5.96 -12.15 -6.14
C THR A 473 5.51 -10.84 -5.47
N LEU A 474 6.32 -9.77 -5.56
CA LEU A 474 5.92 -8.47 -5.03
C LEU A 474 4.68 -7.92 -5.76
N GLY A 475 4.64 -8.00 -7.09
CA GLY A 475 3.47 -7.60 -7.86
C GLY A 475 2.22 -8.38 -7.46
N ALA A 476 2.33 -9.71 -7.36
CA ALA A 476 1.24 -10.57 -6.90
C ALA A 476 0.73 -10.20 -5.49
N LEU A 477 1.63 -9.85 -4.55
CA LEU A 477 1.27 -9.39 -3.21
C LEU A 477 0.57 -8.03 -3.23
N VAL A 478 1.05 -7.08 -4.04
CA VAL A 478 0.42 -5.76 -4.17
C VAL A 478 -1.00 -5.92 -4.72
N ALA A 479 -1.17 -6.61 -5.84
CA ALA A 479 -2.47 -6.85 -6.45
C ALA A 479 -3.43 -7.64 -5.55
N LEU A 480 -2.91 -8.57 -4.72
CA LEU A 480 -3.70 -9.25 -3.70
C LEU A 480 -4.38 -8.24 -2.76
N TYR A 481 -3.61 -7.31 -2.19
CA TYR A 481 -4.16 -6.32 -1.27
C TYR A 481 -5.02 -5.26 -1.96
N GLU A 482 -4.73 -4.88 -3.21
CA GLU A 482 -5.61 -4.01 -4.01
C GLU A 482 -7.01 -4.63 -4.15
N HIS A 483 -7.07 -5.93 -4.48
CA HIS A 483 -8.35 -6.64 -4.65
C HIS A 483 -9.04 -6.93 -3.31
N ILE A 484 -8.30 -7.15 -2.22
CA ILE A 484 -8.89 -7.23 -0.87
C ILE A 484 -9.62 -5.93 -0.53
N VAL A 485 -8.99 -4.78 -0.79
CA VAL A 485 -9.56 -3.45 -0.57
C VAL A 485 -10.81 -3.26 -1.43
N PHE A 486 -10.75 -3.65 -2.69
CA PHE A 486 -11.90 -3.61 -3.60
C PHE A 486 -13.09 -4.43 -3.07
N VAL A 487 -12.85 -5.69 -2.68
CA VAL A 487 -13.90 -6.59 -2.17
C VAL A 487 -14.61 -5.98 -0.96
N GLN A 488 -13.84 -5.49 0.01
CA GLN A 488 -14.38 -4.84 1.20
C GLN A 488 -15.18 -3.58 0.86
N GLY A 489 -14.65 -2.73 -0.03
CA GLY A 489 -15.32 -1.51 -0.47
C GLY A 489 -16.67 -1.77 -1.13
N VAL A 490 -16.73 -2.75 -2.03
CA VAL A 490 -17.97 -3.14 -2.71
C VAL A 490 -19.00 -3.69 -1.73
N VAL A 491 -18.60 -4.56 -0.79
CA VAL A 491 -19.54 -5.14 0.19
C VAL A 491 -20.05 -4.08 1.17
N TRP A 492 -19.20 -3.16 1.64
CA TRP A 492 -19.68 -2.00 2.42
C TRP A 492 -20.51 -1.01 1.60
N GLY A 493 -20.37 -1.05 0.27
CA GLY A 493 -21.04 -0.11 -0.64
C GLY A 493 -20.44 1.29 -0.60
N VAL A 494 -19.16 1.42 -0.26
CA VAL A 494 -18.41 2.70 -0.22
C VAL A 494 -17.61 2.91 -1.49
N ASN A 495 -17.15 4.13 -1.73
CA ASN A 495 -16.23 4.42 -2.83
C ASN A 495 -14.78 4.23 -2.37
N SER A 496 -14.12 3.17 -2.83
CA SER A 496 -12.70 2.91 -2.49
C SER A 496 -11.70 3.82 -3.21
N PHE A 497 -12.17 4.69 -4.11
CA PHE A 497 -11.32 5.36 -5.10
C PHE A 497 -11.27 6.88 -4.99
N ASP A 498 -12.15 7.47 -4.19
CA ASP A 498 -12.05 8.90 -3.81
C ASP A 498 -11.29 9.09 -2.49
N GLN A 499 -11.09 10.36 -2.10
CA GLN A 499 -10.42 10.74 -0.83
C GLN A 499 -10.86 12.12 -0.32
N TRP A 500 -12.15 12.45 -0.33
CA TRP A 500 -12.64 13.78 0.07
C TRP A 500 -12.20 14.24 1.47
N GLY A 501 -11.89 13.31 2.37
CA GLY A 501 -11.46 13.59 3.74
C GLY A 501 -10.15 14.37 3.88
N VAL A 502 -9.33 14.49 2.83
CA VAL A 502 -8.04 15.22 2.90
C VAL A 502 -8.14 16.69 2.48
N GLU A 503 -9.25 17.11 1.84
CA GLU A 503 -9.34 18.42 1.21
C GLU A 503 -9.47 19.57 2.23
N LEU A 504 -10.23 19.37 3.31
CA LEU A 504 -10.42 20.40 4.34
C LEU A 504 -9.10 20.78 5.02
N GLY A 505 -8.24 19.79 5.29
CA GLY A 505 -6.93 20.03 5.88
C GLY A 505 -6.02 20.87 4.98
N LYS A 506 -6.05 20.62 3.65
CA LYS A 506 -5.28 21.42 2.68
C LYS A 506 -5.77 22.87 2.64
N ILE A 507 -7.08 23.09 2.57
CA ILE A 507 -7.68 24.43 2.58
C ILE A 507 -7.29 25.18 3.86
N ALA A 508 -7.40 24.51 5.01
CA ALA A 508 -7.05 25.09 6.30
C ALA A 508 -5.56 25.46 6.38
N ALA A 509 -4.65 24.58 5.92
CA ALA A 509 -3.22 24.86 5.91
C ALA A 509 -2.86 26.08 5.05
N THR A 510 -3.39 26.16 3.82
CA THR A 510 -3.19 27.33 2.94
C THR A 510 -3.75 28.61 3.55
N SER A 511 -4.85 28.53 4.31
CA SER A 511 -5.42 29.70 4.99
C SER A 511 -4.56 30.17 6.17
N ILE A 512 -3.88 29.27 6.88
CA ILE A 512 -3.08 29.59 8.07
C ILE A 512 -1.70 30.14 7.69
N GLU A 513 -1.09 29.68 6.59
CA GLU A 513 0.28 30.03 6.20
C GLU A 513 0.58 31.56 6.20
N PRO A 514 -0.26 32.45 5.64
CA PRO A 514 -0.03 33.91 5.69
C PRO A 514 -0.03 34.46 7.12
N PHE A 515 -0.76 33.81 8.04
CA PHE A 515 -0.77 34.14 9.46
C PHE A 515 0.44 33.56 10.20
N LEU A 516 1.33 32.81 9.58
CA LEU A 516 2.63 32.53 10.21
C LEU A 516 3.64 33.62 9.92
N GLN A 517 3.49 34.33 8.79
CA GLN A 517 4.50 35.27 8.29
C GLN A 517 4.24 36.74 8.65
N SER A 518 3.00 37.24 8.52
CA SER A 518 2.81 38.71 8.44
C SER A 518 1.46 39.28 8.86
N THR A 519 0.46 38.47 9.23
CA THR A 519 -0.92 38.95 9.48
C THR A 519 -1.28 39.04 10.98
N ASP A 520 -1.21 40.22 11.60
CA ASP A 520 -1.35 40.35 13.07
C ASP A 520 -2.70 39.90 13.66
N ASP A 521 -3.81 40.16 12.96
CA ASP A 521 -5.13 39.75 13.41
C ASP A 521 -5.38 38.28 13.12
N VAL A 522 -5.43 37.45 14.16
CA VAL A 522 -5.71 36.00 14.09
C VAL A 522 -7.10 35.67 14.61
N SER A 523 -7.98 36.65 14.78
CA SER A 523 -9.28 36.48 15.46
C SER A 523 -10.26 35.53 14.75
N GLU A 524 -10.02 35.21 13.48
CA GLU A 524 -10.83 34.24 12.72
C GLU A 524 -10.60 32.77 13.15
N PHE A 525 -9.47 32.47 13.81
CA PHE A 525 -9.16 31.13 14.28
C PHE A 525 -9.69 30.88 15.70
N ASP A 526 -9.82 29.61 16.09
CA ASP A 526 -10.11 29.26 17.49
C ASP A 526 -8.96 29.66 18.43
N SER A 527 -9.25 29.72 19.74
CA SER A 527 -8.30 30.24 20.73
C SER A 527 -7.00 29.41 20.84
N ALA A 528 -7.03 28.11 20.54
CA ALA A 528 -5.84 27.28 20.57
C ALA A 528 -4.94 27.57 19.35
N THR A 529 -5.54 27.65 18.15
CA THR A 529 -4.83 28.01 16.92
C THR A 529 -4.22 29.41 17.02
N GLN A 530 -4.96 30.38 17.55
CA GLN A 530 -4.43 31.73 17.82
C GLN A 530 -3.20 31.72 18.73
N ALA A 531 -3.25 30.97 19.83
CA ALA A 531 -2.15 30.87 20.77
C ALA A 531 -0.92 30.22 20.12
N ALA A 532 -1.12 29.21 19.28
CA ALA A 532 -0.04 28.53 18.55
C ALA A 532 0.61 29.45 17.50
N ILE A 533 -0.17 30.21 16.73
CA ILE A 533 0.35 31.19 15.77
C ILE A 533 1.21 32.25 16.48
N ARG A 534 0.71 32.80 17.60
CA ARG A 534 1.47 33.78 18.40
C ARG A 534 2.76 33.16 18.95
N TRP A 535 2.68 31.95 19.51
CA TRP A 535 3.84 31.23 20.02
C TRP A 535 4.92 31.00 18.96
N PHE A 536 4.51 30.64 17.73
CA PHE A 536 5.39 30.44 16.60
C PHE A 536 6.10 31.74 16.22
N ARG A 537 5.34 32.83 16.00
CA ARG A 537 5.87 34.15 15.64
C ARG A 537 6.83 34.74 16.66
N GLU A 538 6.61 34.47 17.95
CA GLU A 538 7.53 34.92 19.01
C GLU A 538 8.90 34.25 18.95
N ARG A 539 9.03 33.13 18.20
CA ARG A 539 10.22 32.26 18.20
C ARG A 539 10.87 32.09 16.83
N SER A 540 10.14 32.34 15.75
CA SER A 540 10.64 32.44 14.37
C SER A 540 11.14 33.86 14.10
#